data_AF-A0AAW0RT41-F1
#
_entry.id   AF-A0AAW0RT41-F1
#
_cell.length_a   1.000
_cell.length_b   1.000
_cell.length_c   1.000
_cell.angle_alpha   90.00
_cell.angle_beta   90.00
_cell.angle_gamma   90.00
#
_symmetry.space_group_name_H-M   'P 1'
#
loop_
_entity.id
_entity.type
_entity.pdbx_description
1 polymer ?
#
loop_
_entity_poly.entity_id
_entity_poly.type
_entity_poly.pdbx_seq_one_letter_code
_entity_poly.pdbx_strand_id
1 'polypeptide(L)'
;MLRATSRRLAATGLASSRSYSRLAAAAAATPTCRAAAIVPPQLASNHSLSSLQQRGFRTTTLRMASTRSESDAFGEIQVPSDKYWGAQTERSLENFRINQPQDRMPPPIIKAFGILKGAAATVNMRYGLDPKIGQAIQQAAKEVADGKLMDHFPLVVWQTGSGTQSNMNANEVISNRAIEILGGKMGSKTPVHPNDHVNRSASSNDTFPTVMHIAAVLDLEGELLPALRSLRAALQAKVDAFDTRGIIKIGRTHLQDATPLTLAQEFSGYVAQLDFGIKRVEGSLTDLRLLAQGGTAVGTGINTFKGFAEAIAEEVTNMTGTEFKTAPNKFEALAAHDAIVQAHGSLNTLATSLTKIAQDIRYLGSGPRCGLGELVLPENEPGSSIMPGKVNPTQCEALTMVCAQVMGNNVATTIGGMNGQFELNVYKPLIIRNLLHSSRILADGMRSFEKNLVAGLQANEAKIASIMKESLMLVTCLNPKIGYDMASKVAKNAHKKGLTLKESAMELQALTSEEFDTLVKPELMVVPSEYKQ
;
A
#
# COMPACT_ATOMS: atom_id res chain seq x y z
N MET A 1 -64.46 10.99 0.49
CA MET A 1 -63.76 11.71 -0.60
C MET A 1 -62.57 10.87 -1.04
N LEU A 2 -62.79 10.06 -2.08
CA LEU A 2 -61.78 9.26 -2.79
C LEU A 2 -61.25 10.10 -3.95
N ARG A 3 -59.93 10.24 -4.11
CA ARG A 3 -59.31 10.53 -5.41
C ARG A 3 -57.93 9.89 -5.51
N ALA A 4 -57.93 8.67 -6.03
CA ALA A 4 -56.79 8.09 -6.72
C ALA A 4 -56.82 8.58 -8.19
N THR A 5 -55.69 9.05 -8.71
CA THR A 5 -55.46 9.13 -10.16
C THR A 5 -54.02 8.76 -10.46
N SER A 6 -53.86 7.53 -10.95
CA SER A 6 -52.63 6.96 -11.50
C SER A 6 -52.36 7.54 -12.89
N ARG A 7 -51.12 7.96 -13.14
CA ARG A 7 -50.63 8.39 -14.46
C ARG A 7 -50.35 7.18 -15.35
N ARG A 8 -50.76 7.33 -16.62
CA ARG A 8 -50.53 6.42 -17.75
C ARG A 8 -49.06 6.41 -18.17
N LEU A 9 -48.55 5.25 -18.58
CA LEU A 9 -47.60 5.10 -19.67
C LEU A 9 -47.96 3.80 -20.41
N ALA A 10 -48.48 3.97 -21.62
CA ALA A 10 -48.85 2.89 -22.53
C ALA A 10 -47.63 2.58 -23.42
N ALA A 11 -47.30 1.30 -23.52
CA ALA A 11 -46.29 0.75 -24.42
C ALA A 11 -46.99 0.08 -25.61
N THR A 12 -46.74 0.62 -26.80
CA THR A 12 -47.00 0.05 -28.14
C THR A 12 -46.00 0.76 -29.05
N GLY A 13 -45.21 0.18 -29.95
CA GLY A 13 -45.07 -1.15 -30.50
C GLY A 13 -44.38 -0.97 -31.87
N LEU A 14 -43.58 -1.97 -32.29
CA LEU A 14 -43.10 -2.23 -33.66
C LEU A 14 -42.14 -1.18 -34.29
N ALA A 15 -41.31 -1.46 -35.30
CA ALA A 15 -40.59 -2.61 -35.83
C ALA A 15 -39.78 -2.03 -37.01
N SER A 16 -38.50 -2.34 -37.18
CA SER A 16 -37.90 -2.28 -38.52
C SER A 16 -36.70 -3.20 -38.66
N SER A 17 -36.94 -4.24 -39.45
CA SER A 17 -36.01 -5.17 -40.04
C SER A 17 -34.97 -4.47 -40.92
N ARG A 18 -33.71 -4.93 -40.85
CA ARG A 18 -32.84 -4.98 -42.04
C ARG A 18 -32.09 -6.30 -42.07
N SER A 19 -32.51 -7.08 -43.05
CA SER A 19 -31.90 -8.24 -43.66
C SER A 19 -30.45 -8.01 -44.09
N TYR A 20 -29.57 -8.98 -43.82
CA TYR A 20 -28.37 -9.22 -44.63
C TYR A 20 -28.41 -10.65 -45.17
N SER A 21 -28.25 -10.71 -46.49
CA SER A 21 -28.27 -11.87 -47.37
C SER A 21 -27.03 -12.74 -47.25
N ARG A 22 -27.21 -14.03 -47.56
CA ARG A 22 -26.19 -15.10 -47.64
C ARG A 22 -25.37 -15.03 -48.94
N LEU A 23 -24.28 -15.83 -48.92
CA LEU A 23 -23.44 -16.39 -50.01
C LEU A 23 -22.16 -15.56 -50.28
N ALA A 24 -20.95 -16.13 -50.44
CA ALA A 24 -20.50 -17.51 -50.59
C ALA A 24 -19.02 -17.65 -50.11
N ALA A 25 -18.61 -18.91 -49.92
CA ALA A 25 -17.28 -19.34 -49.53
C ALA A 25 -16.22 -19.15 -50.64
N ALA A 26 -14.99 -18.82 -50.25
CA ALA A 26 -13.78 -19.21 -50.97
C ALA A 26 -12.54 -19.20 -50.04
N ALA A 27 -11.88 -20.36 -50.02
CA ALA A 27 -10.64 -20.80 -49.38
C ALA A 27 -9.57 -19.74 -49.01
N ALA A 28 -9.10 -19.82 -47.75
CA ALA A 28 -7.83 -19.25 -47.31
C ALA A 28 -6.71 -20.29 -47.46
N ALA A 29 -5.66 -19.92 -48.18
CA ALA A 29 -4.45 -20.71 -48.41
C ALA A 29 -3.47 -20.57 -47.23
N THR A 30 -3.13 -21.70 -46.60
CA THR A 30 -1.99 -21.86 -45.69
C THR A 30 -0.69 -22.08 -46.48
N PRO A 31 0.40 -21.34 -46.21
CA PRO A 31 1.71 -21.70 -46.72
C PRO A 31 2.42 -22.64 -45.74
N THR A 32 2.76 -23.83 -46.24
CA THR A 32 3.63 -24.81 -45.59
C THR A 32 5.09 -24.38 -45.70
N CYS A 33 5.74 -24.05 -44.57
CA CYS A 33 7.19 -23.89 -44.51
C CYS A 33 7.86 -25.23 -44.17
N ARG A 34 8.66 -25.73 -45.10
CA ARG A 34 9.52 -26.91 -44.95
C ARG A 34 10.66 -26.62 -43.95
N ALA A 35 10.81 -27.47 -42.95
CA ALA A 35 12.00 -27.50 -42.11
C ALA A 35 13.14 -28.19 -42.87
N ALA A 36 14.21 -27.45 -43.15
CA ALA A 36 15.47 -27.99 -43.66
C ALA A 36 16.33 -28.48 -42.49
N ALA A 37 16.68 -29.76 -42.50
CA ALA A 37 17.64 -30.35 -41.57
C ALA A 37 19.06 -29.88 -41.92
N ILE A 38 19.76 -29.30 -40.95
CA ILE A 38 21.17 -28.92 -41.05
C ILE A 38 22.00 -30.04 -40.42
N VAL A 39 22.81 -30.70 -41.24
CA VAL A 39 23.85 -31.67 -40.87
C VAL A 39 25.16 -30.91 -40.65
N PRO A 40 25.87 -31.07 -39.52
CA PRO A 40 27.22 -30.51 -39.36
C PRO A 40 28.29 -31.48 -39.91
N PRO A 41 29.41 -30.98 -40.47
CA PRO A 41 30.43 -31.82 -41.07
C PRO A 41 31.39 -32.42 -40.02
N GLN A 42 31.80 -33.65 -40.30
CA GLN A 42 32.85 -34.38 -39.60
C GLN A 42 34.23 -33.78 -39.90
N LEU A 43 35.03 -33.56 -38.85
CA LEU A 43 36.47 -33.34 -38.94
C LEU A 43 37.16 -34.40 -38.06
N ALA A 44 37.95 -35.25 -38.70
CA ALA A 44 38.84 -36.21 -38.06
C ALA A 44 40.27 -35.68 -38.08
N SER A 45 40.96 -35.67 -36.94
CA SER A 45 42.25 -36.37 -36.77
C SER A 45 42.88 -36.15 -35.39
N ASN A 46 43.15 -37.28 -34.75
CA ASN A 46 44.30 -37.67 -33.91
C ASN A 46 44.99 -36.64 -33.01
N HIS A 47 44.90 -36.85 -31.69
CA HIS A 47 46.09 -36.86 -30.81
C HIS A 47 45.88 -37.71 -29.53
N SER A 48 46.80 -38.66 -29.36
CA SER A 48 47.37 -39.27 -28.14
C SER A 48 46.47 -39.69 -26.96
N LEU A 49 46.50 -41.00 -26.72
CA LEU A 49 46.13 -41.68 -25.47
C LEU A 49 46.92 -41.15 -24.26
N SER A 50 46.22 -40.62 -23.25
CA SER A 50 46.78 -40.50 -21.90
C SER A 50 45.71 -40.78 -20.83
N SER A 51 46.07 -41.70 -19.92
CA SER A 51 45.49 -42.02 -18.61
C SER A 51 43.97 -42.04 -18.44
N LEU A 52 43.42 -43.26 -18.31
CA LEU A 52 42.13 -43.53 -17.68
C LEU A 52 42.18 -43.12 -16.20
N GLN A 53 41.80 -41.88 -15.89
CA GLN A 53 41.36 -41.51 -14.54
C GLN A 53 39.90 -41.91 -14.38
N GLN A 54 39.63 -42.89 -13.51
CA GLN A 54 38.29 -43.19 -13.02
C GLN A 54 37.67 -41.90 -12.46
N ARG A 55 36.70 -41.34 -13.18
CA ARG A 55 35.81 -40.30 -12.64
C ARG A 55 34.95 -40.96 -11.57
N GLY A 56 35.40 -40.89 -10.32
CA GLY A 56 34.55 -41.16 -9.18
C GLY A 56 33.35 -40.24 -9.21
N PHE A 57 32.16 -40.79 -9.42
CA PHE A 57 30.92 -40.08 -9.13
C PHE A 57 30.94 -39.74 -7.64
N ARG A 58 31.29 -38.50 -7.30
CA ARG A 58 30.98 -37.94 -5.98
C ARG A 58 29.47 -37.79 -5.94
N THR A 59 28.80 -38.79 -5.41
CA THR A 59 27.48 -38.60 -4.82
C THR A 59 27.66 -37.60 -3.69
N THR A 60 27.34 -36.33 -3.95
CA THR A 60 26.93 -35.42 -2.88
C THR A 60 25.67 -36.05 -2.29
N THR A 61 25.84 -36.88 -1.26
CA THR A 61 24.74 -37.26 -0.39
C THR A 61 24.17 -35.96 0.17
N LEU A 62 23.05 -35.51 -0.39
CA LEU A 62 22.16 -34.59 0.28
C LEU A 62 21.90 -35.23 1.65
N ARG A 63 22.46 -34.63 2.70
CA ARG A 63 22.13 -35.02 4.07
C ARG A 63 20.64 -34.75 4.20
N MET A 64 19.82 -35.80 4.09
CA MET A 64 18.40 -35.73 4.40
C MET A 64 18.31 -35.09 5.78
N ALA A 65 17.65 -33.93 5.88
CA ALA A 65 17.43 -33.30 7.17
C ALA A 65 16.79 -34.34 8.09
N SER A 66 17.34 -34.51 9.29
CA SER A 66 16.72 -35.40 10.28
C SER A 66 15.28 -34.96 10.50
N THR A 67 14.35 -35.91 10.59
CA THR A 67 12.94 -35.65 10.87
C THR A 67 12.54 -36.19 12.24
N ARG A 68 11.44 -35.67 12.79
CA ARG A 68 10.73 -36.23 13.94
C ARG A 68 9.30 -36.60 13.53
N SER A 69 8.76 -37.66 14.13
CA SER A 69 7.33 -37.95 14.01
C SER A 69 6.53 -37.02 14.93
N GLU A 70 5.52 -36.36 14.38
CA GLU A 70 4.46 -35.68 15.11
C GLU A 70 3.10 -36.22 14.68
N SER A 71 2.09 -36.05 15.51
CA SER A 71 0.72 -36.50 15.22
C SER A 71 -0.32 -35.41 15.43
N ASP A 72 -1.39 -35.47 14.66
CA ASP A 72 -2.64 -34.75 14.87
C ASP A 72 -3.83 -35.71 14.71
N ALA A 73 -5.05 -35.18 14.61
CA ALA A 73 -6.25 -36.00 14.44
C ALA A 73 -6.26 -36.83 13.13
N PHE A 74 -5.41 -36.52 12.15
CA PHE A 74 -5.28 -37.25 10.89
C PHE A 74 -4.12 -38.27 10.89
N GLY A 75 -3.48 -38.48 12.04
CA GLY A 75 -2.40 -39.45 12.22
C GLY A 75 -1.01 -38.83 12.22
N GLU A 76 0.01 -39.66 12.01
CA GLU A 76 1.42 -39.25 12.04
C GLU A 76 1.87 -38.53 10.76
N ILE A 77 2.86 -37.64 10.89
CA ILE A 77 3.57 -36.97 9.80
C ILE A 77 5.02 -36.67 10.22
N GLN A 78 5.94 -36.68 9.25
CA GLN A 78 7.36 -36.38 9.49
C GLN A 78 7.62 -34.88 9.35
N VAL A 79 8.21 -34.29 10.38
CA VAL A 79 8.54 -32.85 10.45
C VAL A 79 10.06 -32.68 10.58
N PRO A 80 10.70 -31.70 9.92
CA PRO A 80 12.13 -31.44 10.11
C PRO A 80 12.50 -31.24 11.59
N SER A 81 13.54 -31.93 12.08
CA SER A 81 13.93 -31.93 13.50
C SER A 81 14.49 -30.59 13.98
N ASP A 82 14.93 -29.71 13.07
CA ASP A 82 15.44 -28.37 13.36
C ASP A 82 14.34 -27.30 13.38
N LYS A 83 13.07 -27.69 13.26
CA LYS A 83 11.94 -26.76 13.14
C LYS A 83 10.90 -26.95 14.25
N TYR A 84 10.52 -25.86 14.92
CA TYR A 84 9.56 -25.92 16.03
C TYR A 84 8.09 -26.12 15.61
N TRP A 85 7.71 -25.96 14.34
CA TRP A 85 6.32 -26.20 13.93
C TRP A 85 5.97 -27.69 14.00
N GLY A 86 4.69 -28.05 14.10
CA GLY A 86 4.24 -29.43 14.32
C GLY A 86 3.47 -30.01 13.14
N ALA A 87 2.66 -31.04 13.43
CA ALA A 87 1.94 -31.81 12.41
C ALA A 87 1.00 -30.96 11.54
N GLN A 88 0.25 -30.02 12.13
CA GLN A 88 -0.73 -29.23 11.36
C GLN A 88 -0.05 -28.23 10.42
N THR A 89 1.05 -27.63 10.86
CA THR A 89 1.86 -26.76 10.00
C THR A 89 2.45 -27.55 8.83
N GLU A 90 3.01 -28.73 9.08
CA GLU A 90 3.58 -29.57 8.03
C GLU A 90 2.52 -29.96 6.99
N ARG A 91 1.34 -30.41 7.44
CA ARG A 91 0.22 -30.69 6.53
C ARG A 91 -0.23 -29.46 5.74
N SER A 92 -0.29 -28.29 6.38
CA SER A 92 -0.65 -27.06 5.69
C SER A 92 0.38 -26.68 4.63
N LEU A 93 1.67 -26.87 4.92
CA LEU A 93 2.76 -26.61 3.99
C LEU A 93 2.66 -27.52 2.76
N GLU A 94 2.28 -28.78 2.95
CA GLU A 94 2.07 -29.75 1.87
C GLU A 94 0.83 -29.42 1.03
N ASN A 95 -0.28 -29.01 1.66
CA ASN A 95 -1.56 -28.79 1.00
C ASN A 95 -1.66 -27.44 0.26
N PHE A 96 -0.99 -26.40 0.75
CA PHE A 96 -1.12 -25.02 0.24
C PHE A 96 0.20 -24.52 -0.39
N ARG A 97 0.63 -25.19 -1.46
CA ARG A 97 1.87 -24.88 -2.21
C ARG A 97 1.67 -23.76 -3.24
N ILE A 98 1.26 -22.58 -2.78
CA ILE A 98 0.89 -21.45 -3.65
C ILE A 98 1.91 -20.30 -3.50
N ASN A 99 2.61 -19.97 -4.59
CA ASN A 99 3.54 -18.84 -4.72
C ASN A 99 4.58 -18.68 -3.57
N GLN A 100 5.24 -19.79 -3.21
CA GLN A 100 6.27 -19.78 -2.19
C GLN A 100 7.67 -19.52 -2.77
N PRO A 101 8.56 -18.81 -2.03
CA PRO A 101 8.35 -18.22 -0.70
C PRO A 101 7.69 -16.82 -0.69
N GLN A 102 7.28 -16.29 -1.84
CA GLN A 102 6.91 -14.88 -2.02
C GLN A 102 5.65 -14.47 -1.24
N ASP A 103 4.62 -15.32 -1.20
CA ASP A 103 3.35 -15.04 -0.51
C ASP A 103 3.24 -15.74 0.85
N ARG A 104 4.34 -15.82 1.59
CA ARG A 104 4.31 -16.23 3.01
C ARG A 104 3.52 -15.23 3.86
N MET A 105 2.99 -15.71 4.99
CA MET A 105 2.29 -14.86 5.95
C MET A 105 3.20 -13.68 6.38
N PRO A 106 2.72 -12.42 6.39
CA PRO A 106 3.58 -11.27 6.67
C PRO A 106 4.25 -11.36 8.06
N PRO A 107 5.54 -10.98 8.18
CA PRO A 107 6.23 -10.97 9.47
C PRO A 107 5.52 -10.19 10.59
N PRO A 108 4.83 -9.05 10.35
CA PRO A 108 4.05 -8.37 11.40
C PRO A 108 2.96 -9.25 12.02
N ILE A 109 2.34 -10.15 11.24
CA ILE A 109 1.33 -11.09 11.77
C ILE A 109 1.97 -12.12 12.69
N ILE A 110 3.13 -12.65 12.31
CA ILE A 110 3.86 -13.61 13.12
C ILE A 110 4.28 -12.97 14.45
N LYS A 111 4.80 -11.75 14.43
CA LYS A 111 5.14 -11.01 15.66
C LYS A 111 3.90 -10.74 16.52
N ALA A 112 2.78 -10.36 15.91
CA ALA A 112 1.51 -10.14 16.61
C ALA A 112 0.97 -11.42 17.27
N PHE A 113 1.18 -12.60 16.68
CA PHE A 113 0.92 -13.87 17.37
C PHE A 113 1.76 -14.02 18.64
N GLY A 114 3.06 -13.71 18.60
CA GLY A 114 3.91 -13.72 19.79
C GLY A 114 3.37 -12.81 20.91
N ILE A 115 2.93 -11.61 20.56
CA ILE A 115 2.31 -10.66 21.51
C ILE A 115 1.04 -11.26 22.11
N LEU A 116 0.09 -11.69 21.27
CA LEU A 116 -1.20 -12.18 21.75
C LEU A 116 -1.07 -13.46 22.58
N LYS A 117 -0.20 -14.40 22.18
CA LYS A 117 0.00 -15.65 22.92
C LYS A 117 0.73 -15.43 24.24
N GLY A 118 1.65 -14.47 24.30
CA GLY A 118 2.25 -14.01 25.55
C GLY A 118 1.20 -13.41 26.50
N ALA A 119 0.36 -12.51 25.98
CA ALA A 119 -0.73 -11.90 26.75
C ALA A 119 -1.73 -12.95 27.25
N ALA A 120 -2.13 -13.89 26.38
CA ALA A 120 -3.02 -14.98 26.74
C ALA A 120 -2.45 -15.88 27.83
N ALA A 121 -1.14 -16.15 27.83
CA ALA A 121 -0.49 -16.88 28.91
C ALA A 121 -0.54 -16.09 30.23
N THR A 122 -0.26 -14.77 30.21
CA THR A 122 -0.38 -13.91 31.41
C THR A 122 -1.79 -14.00 32.00
N VAL A 123 -2.81 -13.83 31.16
CA VAL A 123 -4.20 -13.79 31.62
C VAL A 123 -4.62 -15.18 32.09
N ASN A 124 -4.35 -16.24 31.35
CA ASN A 124 -4.76 -17.60 31.72
C ASN A 124 -4.09 -18.14 32.99
N MET A 125 -2.91 -17.66 33.38
CA MET A 125 -2.30 -18.01 34.69
C MET A 125 -3.18 -17.56 35.86
N ARG A 126 -3.96 -16.49 35.70
CA ARG A 126 -4.95 -16.05 36.70
C ARG A 126 -6.14 -17.02 36.82
N TYR A 127 -6.30 -17.94 35.85
CA TYR A 127 -7.46 -18.82 35.69
C TYR A 127 -7.07 -20.29 35.46
N GLY A 128 -6.02 -20.73 36.17
CA GLY A 128 -5.68 -22.14 36.32
C GLY A 128 -4.73 -22.71 35.27
N LEU A 129 -4.11 -21.89 34.43
CA LEU A 129 -2.90 -22.32 33.73
C LEU A 129 -1.75 -22.39 34.74
N ASP A 130 -1.07 -23.53 34.79
CA ASP A 130 0.10 -23.73 35.66
C ASP A 130 1.15 -22.60 35.43
N PRO A 131 1.62 -21.91 36.48
CA PRO A 131 2.53 -20.78 36.32
C PRO A 131 3.86 -21.13 35.62
N LYS A 132 4.39 -22.35 35.83
CA LYS A 132 5.64 -22.78 35.19
C LYS A 132 5.44 -22.99 33.68
N ILE A 133 4.31 -23.58 33.28
CA ILE A 133 3.92 -23.67 31.86
C ILE A 133 3.68 -22.28 31.28
N GLY A 134 2.92 -21.42 31.98
CA GLY A 134 2.61 -20.07 31.52
C GLY A 134 3.85 -19.21 31.29
N GLN A 135 4.82 -19.25 32.20
CA GLN A 135 6.10 -18.53 32.06
C GLN A 135 6.92 -19.03 30.87
N ALA A 136 6.98 -20.35 30.64
CA ALA A 136 7.67 -20.91 29.47
C ALA A 136 7.00 -20.49 28.15
N ILE A 137 5.65 -20.45 28.11
CA ILE A 137 4.90 -19.94 26.96
C ILE A 137 5.21 -18.44 26.75
N GLN A 138 5.20 -17.63 27.80
CA GLN A 138 5.54 -16.20 27.69
C GLN A 138 6.94 -15.99 27.12
N GLN A 139 7.94 -16.76 27.58
CA GLN A 139 9.30 -16.68 27.06
C GLN A 139 9.36 -17.04 25.57
N ALA A 140 8.77 -18.16 25.17
CA ALA A 140 8.73 -18.59 23.77
C ALA A 140 7.96 -17.60 22.88
N ALA A 141 6.81 -17.11 23.35
CA ALA A 141 5.98 -16.15 22.63
C ALA A 141 6.70 -14.80 22.47
N LYS A 142 7.51 -14.39 23.47
CA LYS A 142 8.39 -13.22 23.35
C LYS A 142 9.44 -13.41 22.26
N GLU A 143 10.06 -14.59 22.14
CA GLU A 143 11.01 -14.87 21.05
C GLU A 143 10.34 -14.75 19.66
N VAL A 144 9.08 -15.16 19.53
CA VAL A 144 8.27 -14.95 18.31
C VAL A 144 8.01 -13.46 18.08
N ALA A 145 7.55 -12.72 19.10
CA ALA A 145 7.26 -11.28 19.02
C ALA A 145 8.51 -10.45 18.64
N ASP A 146 9.67 -10.83 19.18
CA ASP A 146 10.97 -10.23 18.89
C ASP A 146 11.50 -10.56 17.47
N GLY A 147 10.85 -11.47 16.73
CA GLY A 147 11.30 -11.88 15.40
C GLY A 147 12.39 -12.95 15.38
N LYS A 148 12.70 -13.60 16.50
CA LYS A 148 13.83 -14.57 16.59
C LYS A 148 13.52 -15.93 15.96
N LEU A 149 12.24 -16.24 15.76
CA LEU A 149 11.77 -17.55 15.30
C LEU A 149 11.08 -17.52 13.93
N MET A 150 11.33 -16.51 13.09
CA MET A 150 10.63 -16.34 11.79
C MET A 150 10.79 -17.54 10.84
N ASP A 151 11.92 -18.24 10.88
CA ASP A 151 12.20 -19.42 10.05
C ASP A 151 11.35 -20.65 10.41
N HIS A 152 10.50 -20.54 11.44
CA HIS A 152 9.56 -21.57 11.87
C HIS A 152 8.11 -21.30 11.44
N PHE A 153 7.89 -20.28 10.61
CA PHE A 153 6.58 -19.90 10.09
C PHE A 153 6.55 -19.96 8.56
N PRO A 154 6.45 -21.18 7.97
CA PRO A 154 6.62 -21.35 6.53
C PRO A 154 5.33 -21.09 5.72
N LEU A 155 4.21 -20.88 6.40
CA LEU A 155 2.88 -20.89 5.78
C LEU A 155 2.59 -19.67 4.92
N VAL A 156 1.75 -19.88 3.91
CA VAL A 156 1.34 -18.88 2.93
C VAL A 156 0.09 -18.13 3.36
N VAL A 157 -0.11 -16.96 2.76
CA VAL A 157 -1.35 -16.19 2.84
C VAL A 157 -2.53 -17.00 2.27
N TRP A 158 -2.27 -17.76 1.20
CA TRP A 158 -3.26 -18.58 0.47
C TRP A 158 -3.56 -19.90 1.18
N GLN A 159 -4.05 -19.80 2.41
CA GLN A 159 -4.32 -20.91 3.31
C GLN A 159 -5.82 -20.94 3.66
N THR A 160 -6.22 -21.66 4.71
CA THR A 160 -7.58 -21.57 5.26
C THR A 160 -7.96 -20.11 5.54
N GLY A 161 -9.14 -19.73 5.08
CA GLY A 161 -9.61 -18.36 5.06
C GLY A 161 -9.79 -17.71 6.44
N SER A 162 -9.95 -18.51 7.49
CA SER A 162 -10.00 -18.05 8.89
C SER A 162 -8.62 -17.70 9.47
N GLY A 163 -7.54 -18.16 8.83
CA GLY A 163 -6.19 -18.09 9.38
C GLY A 163 -5.87 -19.16 10.43
N THR A 164 -6.71 -20.19 10.58
CA THR A 164 -6.50 -21.30 11.53
C THR A 164 -5.12 -21.95 11.42
N GLN A 165 -4.61 -22.14 10.20
CA GLN A 165 -3.31 -22.79 10.01
C GLN A 165 -2.16 -21.94 10.56
N SER A 166 -2.18 -20.61 10.38
CA SER A 166 -1.18 -19.75 11.03
C SER A 166 -1.37 -19.65 12.54
N ASN A 167 -2.61 -19.68 13.05
CA ASN A 167 -2.84 -19.78 14.50
C ASN A 167 -2.22 -21.06 15.07
N MET A 168 -2.47 -22.20 14.42
CA MET A 168 -1.89 -23.47 14.83
C MET A 168 -0.38 -23.51 14.66
N ASN A 169 0.17 -22.88 13.61
CA ASN A 169 1.62 -22.74 13.46
C ASN A 169 2.24 -21.97 14.63
N ALA A 170 1.64 -20.86 15.05
CA ALA A 170 2.08 -20.15 16.25
C ALA A 170 1.95 -21.01 17.51
N ASN A 171 0.83 -21.72 17.68
CA ASN A 171 0.62 -22.60 18.82
C ASN A 171 1.68 -23.71 18.88
N GLU A 172 1.96 -24.39 17.76
CA GLU A 172 2.94 -25.47 17.67
C GLU A 172 4.37 -24.97 17.91
N VAL A 173 4.77 -23.85 17.29
CA VAL A 173 6.10 -23.26 17.48
C VAL A 173 6.32 -22.87 18.95
N ILE A 174 5.37 -22.15 19.54
CA ILE A 174 5.47 -21.71 20.94
C ILE A 174 5.42 -22.90 21.89
N SER A 175 4.57 -23.90 21.61
CA SER A 175 4.48 -25.12 22.40
C SER A 175 5.80 -25.89 22.41
N ASN A 176 6.38 -26.14 21.24
CA ASN A 176 7.62 -26.90 21.11
C ASN A 176 8.81 -26.14 21.70
N ARG A 177 8.87 -24.82 21.52
CA ARG A 177 9.90 -23.99 22.16
C ARG A 177 9.74 -23.96 23.69
N ALA A 178 8.52 -23.88 24.21
CA ALA A 178 8.26 -23.94 25.65
C ALA A 178 8.59 -25.33 26.24
N ILE A 179 8.32 -26.41 25.52
CA ILE A 179 8.75 -27.78 25.91
C ILE A 179 10.26 -27.83 26.05
N GLU A 180 11.00 -27.30 25.07
CA GLU A 180 12.46 -27.28 25.10
C GLU A 180 13.00 -26.45 26.27
N ILE A 181 12.42 -25.27 26.54
CA ILE A 181 12.75 -24.43 27.72
C ILE A 181 12.58 -25.23 29.02
N LEU A 182 11.58 -26.12 29.08
CA LEU A 182 11.29 -26.97 30.24
C LEU A 182 12.08 -28.29 30.23
N GLY A 183 12.99 -28.51 29.28
CA GLY A 183 13.82 -29.72 29.17
C GLY A 183 13.06 -30.95 28.64
N GLY A 184 11.88 -30.77 28.04
CA GLY A 184 11.10 -31.85 27.44
C GLY A 184 11.52 -32.18 26.01
N LYS A 185 10.81 -33.15 25.40
CA LYS A 185 11.07 -33.60 24.02
C LYS A 185 10.12 -32.92 23.02
N MET A 186 10.68 -32.20 22.05
CA MET A 186 9.91 -31.58 20.97
C MET A 186 8.99 -32.59 20.25
N GLY A 187 7.76 -32.17 19.94
CA GLY A 187 6.72 -32.97 19.31
C GLY A 187 5.92 -33.88 20.24
N SER A 188 6.35 -34.03 21.50
CA SER A 188 5.61 -34.83 22.51
C SER A 188 4.32 -34.15 23.01
N LYS A 189 4.16 -32.85 22.76
CA LYS A 189 3.07 -32.01 23.30
C LYS A 189 2.96 -32.02 24.83
N THR A 190 4.06 -32.39 25.51
CA THR A 190 4.19 -32.48 26.96
C THR A 190 5.50 -31.83 27.40
N PRO A 191 5.52 -30.98 28.43
CA PRO A 191 4.39 -30.60 29.29
C PRO A 191 3.46 -29.54 28.68
N VAL A 192 3.82 -28.95 27.53
CA VAL A 192 3.02 -27.89 26.89
C VAL A 192 2.30 -28.45 25.67
N HIS A 193 0.98 -28.39 25.70
CA HIS A 193 0.10 -28.79 24.58
C HIS A 193 -0.29 -27.55 23.76
N PRO A 194 -0.21 -27.60 22.41
CA PRO A 194 -0.50 -26.43 21.57
C PRO A 194 -1.95 -25.96 21.69
N ASN A 195 -2.91 -26.87 21.92
CA ASN A 195 -4.33 -26.49 22.07
C ASN A 195 -4.68 -26.15 23.52
N ASP A 196 -4.30 -27.00 24.47
CA ASP A 196 -4.85 -26.99 25.83
C ASP A 196 -4.17 -25.95 26.72
N HIS A 197 -2.95 -25.54 26.32
CA HIS A 197 -2.14 -24.55 27.01
C HIS A 197 -1.94 -23.30 26.17
N VAL A 198 -1.34 -23.40 24.97
CA VAL A 198 -1.02 -22.21 24.15
C VAL A 198 -2.27 -21.56 23.54
N ASN A 199 -3.26 -22.37 23.14
CA ASN A 199 -4.55 -21.89 22.61
C ASN A 199 -5.68 -21.89 23.65
N ARG A 200 -5.34 -21.95 24.95
CA ARG A 200 -6.34 -21.98 26.03
C ARG A 200 -7.23 -20.73 26.00
N SER A 201 -8.54 -20.95 26.14
CA SER A 201 -9.56 -19.88 26.13
C SER A 201 -9.62 -19.05 24.83
N ALA A 202 -9.19 -19.65 23.71
CA ALA A 202 -9.14 -19.00 22.41
C ALA A 202 -9.67 -19.90 21.29
N SER A 203 -10.03 -19.28 20.18
CA SER A 203 -10.32 -19.92 18.90
C SER A 203 -9.46 -19.28 17.81
N SER A 204 -9.18 -19.97 16.71
CA SER A 204 -8.60 -19.30 15.55
C SER A 204 -9.47 -18.13 15.07
N ASN A 205 -10.79 -18.26 15.25
CA ASN A 205 -11.77 -17.30 14.76
C ASN A 205 -11.65 -15.95 15.47
N ASP A 206 -11.32 -15.91 16.77
CA ASP A 206 -11.09 -14.66 17.51
C ASP A 206 -9.60 -14.31 17.67
N THR A 207 -8.69 -15.29 17.55
CA THR A 207 -7.24 -15.06 17.58
C THR A 207 -6.75 -14.36 16.31
N PHE A 208 -7.10 -14.87 15.13
CA PHE A 208 -6.60 -14.33 13.87
C PHE A 208 -7.01 -12.85 13.62
N PRO A 209 -8.29 -12.44 13.76
CA PRO A 209 -8.65 -11.02 13.69
C PRO A 209 -7.96 -10.16 14.75
N THR A 210 -7.74 -10.69 15.97
CA THR A 210 -6.99 -9.97 17.00
C THR A 210 -5.55 -9.68 16.57
N VAL A 211 -4.84 -10.67 16.02
CA VAL A 211 -3.46 -10.44 15.53
C VAL A 211 -3.42 -9.55 14.29
N MET A 212 -4.45 -9.58 13.43
CA MET A 212 -4.57 -8.66 12.31
C MET A 212 -4.61 -7.20 12.79
N HIS A 213 -5.42 -6.93 13.81
CA HIS A 213 -5.58 -5.61 14.40
C HIS A 213 -4.31 -5.14 15.12
N ILE A 214 -3.69 -6.00 15.93
CA ILE A 214 -2.40 -5.70 16.58
C ILE A 214 -1.34 -5.37 15.53
N ALA A 215 -1.18 -6.22 14.51
CA ALA A 215 -0.20 -5.99 13.45
C ALA A 215 -0.46 -4.69 12.68
N ALA A 216 -1.72 -4.42 12.34
CA ALA A 216 -2.11 -3.20 11.62
C ALA A 216 -1.80 -1.93 12.42
N VAL A 217 -2.20 -1.87 13.70
CA VAL A 217 -1.93 -0.69 14.55
C VAL A 217 -0.43 -0.45 14.68
N LEU A 218 0.35 -1.49 15.01
CA LEU A 218 1.79 -1.35 15.18
C LEU A 218 2.52 -0.95 13.90
N ASP A 219 2.11 -1.46 12.74
CA ASP A 219 2.72 -1.11 11.46
C ASP A 219 2.34 0.32 11.02
N LEU A 220 1.07 0.71 11.18
CA LEU A 220 0.63 2.07 10.85
C LEU A 220 1.28 3.13 11.74
N GLU A 221 1.40 2.89 13.04
CA GLU A 221 2.04 3.81 14.00
C GLU A 221 3.57 3.80 13.90
N GLY A 222 4.18 2.63 13.71
CA GLY A 222 5.63 2.46 13.72
C GLY A 222 6.31 2.78 12.39
N GLU A 223 5.63 2.58 11.25
CA GLU A 223 6.23 2.72 9.92
C GLU A 223 5.55 3.79 9.07
N LEU A 224 4.24 3.69 8.85
CA LEU A 224 3.54 4.52 7.88
C LEU A 224 3.40 5.98 8.33
N LEU A 225 2.84 6.21 9.52
CA LEU A 225 2.62 7.57 10.04
C LEU A 225 3.92 8.37 10.19
N PRO A 226 5.04 7.79 10.69
CA PRO A 226 6.33 8.47 10.70
C PRO A 226 6.81 8.85 9.29
N ALA A 227 6.73 7.94 8.32
CA ALA A 227 7.13 8.24 6.94
C ALA A 227 6.26 9.34 6.31
N LEU A 228 4.96 9.31 6.55
CA LEU A 228 4.02 10.32 6.05
C LEU A 228 4.29 11.70 6.68
N ARG A 229 4.51 11.75 7.99
CA ARG A 229 4.85 12.98 8.72
C ARG A 229 6.19 13.56 8.28
N SER A 230 7.18 12.71 8.03
CA SER A 230 8.49 13.12 7.52
C SER A 230 8.38 13.77 6.14
N LEU A 231 7.71 13.11 5.19
CA LEU A 231 7.49 13.67 3.85
C LEU A 231 6.70 14.98 3.91
N ARG A 232 5.67 15.06 4.76
CA ARG A 232 4.91 16.29 5.00
C ARG A 232 5.82 17.41 5.49
N ALA A 233 6.69 17.16 6.46
CA ALA A 233 7.63 18.14 6.98
C ALA A 233 8.64 18.59 5.91
N ALA A 234 9.14 17.67 5.09
CA ALA A 234 10.05 17.99 3.99
C ALA A 234 9.40 18.88 2.93
N LEU A 235 8.14 18.64 2.58
CA LEU A 235 7.39 19.51 1.67
C LEU A 235 7.06 20.86 2.30
N GLN A 236 6.76 20.92 3.61
CA GLN A 236 6.59 22.20 4.31
C GLN A 236 7.88 23.04 4.26
N ALA A 237 9.05 22.41 4.46
CA ALA A 237 10.32 23.13 4.32
C ALA A 237 10.51 23.74 2.91
N LYS A 238 9.96 23.10 1.86
CA LYS A 238 9.93 23.68 0.52
C LYS A 238 8.94 24.84 0.39
N VAL A 239 7.76 24.74 1.01
CA VAL A 239 6.82 25.88 1.11
C VAL A 239 7.53 27.08 1.71
N ASP A 240 8.15 26.92 2.88
CA ASP A 240 8.79 28.01 3.61
C ASP A 240 9.96 28.62 2.81
N ALA A 241 10.76 27.77 2.15
CA ALA A 241 11.88 28.20 1.31
C ALA A 241 11.41 28.97 0.05
N PHE A 242 10.33 28.53 -0.60
CA PHE A 242 9.78 29.20 -1.78
C PHE A 242 9.05 30.49 -1.42
N ASP A 243 8.43 30.54 -0.24
CA ASP A 243 7.74 31.71 0.28
C ASP A 243 8.73 32.83 0.63
N THR A 244 9.81 32.48 1.35
CA THR A 244 10.91 33.41 1.68
C THR A 244 11.52 34.05 0.43
N ARG A 245 11.54 33.31 -0.69
CA ARG A 245 12.05 33.81 -1.98
C ARG A 245 11.01 34.55 -2.81
N GLY A 246 9.73 34.55 -2.42
CA GLY A 246 8.65 35.22 -3.14
C GLY A 246 8.48 34.70 -4.57
N ILE A 247 8.65 33.40 -4.80
CA ILE A 247 8.66 32.84 -6.17
C ILE A 247 7.24 32.82 -6.72
N ILE A 248 6.94 33.72 -7.67
CA ILE A 248 5.66 33.78 -8.38
C ILE A 248 5.79 33.02 -9.71
N LYS A 249 4.86 32.11 -9.96
CA LYS A 249 4.77 31.30 -11.19
C LYS A 249 3.41 31.41 -11.84
N ILE A 250 3.31 30.93 -13.08
CA ILE A 250 2.01 30.84 -13.76
C ILE A 250 1.23 29.63 -13.23
N GLY A 251 -0.04 29.85 -12.91
CA GLY A 251 -0.97 28.77 -12.65
C GLY A 251 -1.31 28.02 -13.93
N ARG A 252 -1.73 26.76 -13.78
CA ARG A 252 -2.29 25.99 -14.88
C ARG A 252 -3.56 25.32 -14.47
N THR A 253 -4.62 25.53 -15.25
CA THR A 253 -5.85 24.77 -15.13
C THR A 253 -6.15 24.18 -16.50
N HIS A 254 -6.58 22.92 -16.57
CA HIS A 254 -6.80 22.23 -17.85
C HIS A 254 -5.53 22.14 -18.72
N LEU A 255 -4.35 22.19 -18.09
CA LEU A 255 -3.03 22.29 -18.72
C LEU A 255 -2.79 23.58 -19.54
N GLN A 256 -3.72 24.53 -19.51
CA GLN A 256 -3.56 25.85 -20.12
C GLN A 256 -3.03 26.84 -19.10
N ASP A 257 -2.34 27.88 -19.59
CA ASP A 257 -1.96 29.04 -18.80
C ASP A 257 -3.19 29.60 -18.04
N ALA A 258 -2.97 30.03 -16.80
CA ALA A 258 -3.97 30.65 -15.94
C ALA A 258 -3.37 31.87 -15.23
N THR A 259 -4.00 32.35 -14.16
CA THR A 259 -3.46 33.48 -13.38
C THR A 259 -2.24 33.07 -12.53
N PRO A 260 -1.40 34.03 -12.11
CA PRO A 260 -0.28 33.77 -11.21
C PRO A 260 -0.69 33.18 -9.85
N LEU A 261 0.24 32.43 -9.25
CA LEU A 261 0.26 32.01 -7.84
C LEU A 261 1.71 31.90 -7.37
N THR A 262 1.97 31.89 -6.08
CA THR A 262 3.32 31.58 -5.59
C THR A 262 3.59 30.08 -5.66
N LEU A 263 4.84 29.69 -5.87
CA LEU A 263 5.25 28.29 -5.81
C LEU A 263 5.02 27.71 -4.40
N ALA A 264 5.10 28.55 -3.36
CA ALA A 264 4.74 28.19 -2.00
C ALA A 264 3.24 27.84 -1.87
N GLN A 265 2.33 28.61 -2.48
CA GLN A 265 0.89 28.30 -2.51
C GLN A 265 0.59 26.98 -3.24
N GLU A 266 1.32 26.67 -4.31
CA GLU A 266 1.19 25.38 -4.99
C GLU A 266 1.60 24.22 -4.06
N PHE A 267 2.76 24.34 -3.40
CA PHE A 267 3.27 23.31 -2.50
C PHE A 267 2.48 23.20 -1.19
N SER A 268 1.86 24.29 -0.71
CA SER A 268 0.99 24.23 0.47
C SER A 268 -0.26 23.39 0.21
N GLY A 269 -0.72 23.31 -1.04
CA GLY A 269 -1.74 22.36 -1.46
C GLY A 269 -1.31 20.90 -1.23
N TYR A 270 -0.07 20.56 -1.55
CA TYR A 270 0.49 19.21 -1.30
C TYR A 270 0.56 18.91 0.19
N VAL A 271 1.06 19.87 0.99
CA VAL A 271 1.12 19.74 2.45
C VAL A 271 -0.27 19.49 3.03
N ALA A 272 -1.28 20.26 2.62
CA ALA A 272 -2.66 20.08 3.07
C ALA A 272 -3.20 18.69 2.71
N GLN A 273 -2.91 18.17 1.51
CA GLN A 273 -3.30 16.81 1.13
C GLN A 273 -2.69 15.76 2.07
N LEU A 274 -1.42 15.92 2.46
CA LEU A 274 -0.75 15.02 3.40
C LEU A 274 -1.28 15.18 4.84
N ASP A 275 -1.58 16.39 5.29
CA ASP A 275 -2.21 16.65 6.60
C ASP A 275 -3.56 15.93 6.71
N PHE A 276 -4.39 16.01 5.67
CA PHE A 276 -5.63 15.24 5.62
C PHE A 276 -5.39 13.73 5.44
N GLY A 277 -4.28 13.32 4.82
CA GLY A 277 -3.83 11.93 4.77
C GLY A 277 -3.56 11.37 6.16
N ILE A 278 -2.78 12.09 6.97
CA ILE A 278 -2.46 11.76 8.37
C ILE A 278 -3.76 11.60 9.16
N LYS A 279 -4.65 12.60 9.10
CA LYS A 279 -5.94 12.56 9.81
C LYS A 279 -6.78 11.34 9.47
N ARG A 280 -6.81 10.90 8.20
CA ARG A 280 -7.57 9.70 7.78
C ARG A 280 -6.98 8.42 8.36
N VAL A 281 -5.66 8.26 8.28
CA VAL A 281 -4.95 7.09 8.82
C VAL A 281 -5.12 7.02 10.33
N GLU A 282 -4.93 8.15 11.04
CA GLU A 282 -5.16 8.22 12.48
C GLU A 282 -6.61 7.93 12.86
N GLY A 283 -7.56 8.44 12.07
CA GLY A 283 -8.98 8.16 12.26
C GLY A 283 -9.30 6.66 12.27
N SER A 284 -8.65 5.88 11.40
CA SER A 284 -8.85 4.41 11.33
C SER A 284 -8.26 3.63 12.52
N LEU A 285 -7.31 4.22 13.27
CA LEU A 285 -6.71 3.53 14.42
C LEU A 285 -7.73 3.28 15.53
N THR A 286 -8.75 4.13 15.65
CA THR A 286 -9.81 3.98 16.67
C THR A 286 -10.49 2.61 16.58
N ASP A 287 -10.91 2.21 15.38
CA ASP A 287 -11.62 0.94 15.17
C ASP A 287 -10.64 -0.24 15.11
N LEU A 288 -9.42 -0.03 14.59
CA LEU A 288 -8.38 -1.07 14.59
C LEU A 288 -7.90 -1.44 16.01
N ARG A 289 -8.06 -0.56 17.01
CA ARG A 289 -7.73 -0.88 18.41
C ARG A 289 -8.76 -1.79 19.08
N LEU A 290 -9.89 -2.10 18.43
CA LEU A 290 -10.92 -3.00 18.95
C LEU A 290 -10.59 -4.46 18.62
N LEU A 291 -10.35 -5.28 19.64
CA LEU A 291 -9.90 -6.66 19.51
C LEU A 291 -11.04 -7.67 19.61
N ALA A 292 -10.97 -8.70 18.78
CA ALA A 292 -11.94 -9.79 18.71
C ALA A 292 -11.78 -10.82 19.85
N GLN A 293 -10.61 -10.91 20.49
CA GLN A 293 -10.31 -11.93 21.51
C GLN A 293 -11.38 -12.01 22.59
N GLY A 294 -11.79 -13.22 22.93
CA GLY A 294 -12.88 -13.51 23.86
C GLY A 294 -14.22 -13.75 23.16
N GLY A 295 -14.31 -13.55 21.84
CA GLY A 295 -15.46 -14.00 21.04
C GLY A 295 -15.48 -15.51 20.80
N THR A 296 -14.34 -16.17 20.93
CA THR A 296 -14.10 -17.60 20.70
C THR A 296 -14.64 -18.08 19.35
N ALA A 297 -15.51 -19.08 19.30
CA ALA A 297 -15.88 -19.74 18.05
C ALA A 297 -16.74 -18.85 17.13
N VAL A 298 -17.77 -18.21 17.70
CA VAL A 298 -18.84 -17.52 16.94
C VAL A 298 -19.26 -16.18 17.56
N GLY A 299 -18.57 -15.70 18.59
CA GLY A 299 -18.83 -14.41 19.24
C GLY A 299 -19.44 -14.50 20.63
N THR A 300 -19.87 -15.68 21.07
CA THR A 300 -20.55 -15.89 22.36
C THR A 300 -19.62 -15.92 23.56
N GLY A 301 -18.32 -16.14 23.35
CA GLY A 301 -17.37 -16.35 24.44
C GLY A 301 -17.52 -17.70 25.13
N ILE A 302 -18.07 -18.72 24.45
CA ILE A 302 -18.08 -20.09 24.99
C ILE A 302 -16.65 -20.55 25.28
N ASN A 303 -16.47 -21.26 26.40
CA ASN A 303 -15.17 -21.76 26.89
C ASN A 303 -14.14 -20.67 27.25
N THR A 304 -14.60 -19.45 27.51
CA THR A 304 -13.83 -18.42 28.23
C THR A 304 -14.56 -17.98 29.50
N PHE A 305 -14.03 -16.99 30.21
CA PHE A 305 -14.56 -16.46 31.46
C PHE A 305 -14.84 -14.95 31.38
N LYS A 306 -15.74 -14.47 32.23
CA LYS A 306 -16.07 -13.03 32.31
C LYS A 306 -14.81 -12.23 32.68
N GLY A 307 -14.57 -11.14 31.97
CA GLY A 307 -13.37 -10.32 32.14
C GLY A 307 -12.15 -10.76 31.31
N PHE A 308 -12.21 -11.91 30.62
CA PHE A 308 -11.08 -12.37 29.80
C PHE A 308 -10.75 -11.41 28.66
N ALA A 309 -11.76 -10.94 27.93
CA ALA A 309 -11.56 -10.11 26.75
C ALA A 309 -10.94 -8.74 27.12
N GLU A 310 -11.40 -8.15 28.23
CA GLU A 310 -10.88 -6.93 28.82
C GLU A 310 -9.43 -7.12 29.27
N ALA A 311 -9.15 -8.20 30.02
CA ALA A 311 -7.81 -8.50 30.51
C ALA A 311 -6.80 -8.77 29.38
N ILE A 312 -7.22 -9.40 28.27
CA ILE A 312 -6.35 -9.55 27.10
C ILE A 312 -6.04 -8.18 26.48
N ALA A 313 -7.06 -7.34 26.26
CA ALA A 313 -6.84 -6.04 25.64
C ALA A 313 -5.92 -5.15 26.50
N GLU A 314 -6.09 -5.19 27.82
CA GLU A 314 -5.19 -4.55 28.79
C GLU A 314 -3.76 -5.09 28.69
N GLU A 315 -3.59 -6.42 28.69
CA GLU A 315 -2.26 -7.02 28.62
C GLU A 315 -1.55 -6.76 27.28
N VAL A 316 -2.28 -6.82 26.16
CA VAL A 316 -1.76 -6.42 24.85
C VAL A 316 -1.35 -4.94 24.85
N THR A 317 -2.14 -4.08 25.49
CA THR A 317 -1.79 -2.66 25.69
C THR A 317 -0.47 -2.52 26.44
N ASN A 318 -0.32 -3.22 27.56
CA ASN A 318 0.89 -3.18 28.37
C ASN A 318 2.12 -3.68 27.61
N MET A 319 1.97 -4.76 26.84
CA MET A 319 3.07 -5.36 26.07
C MET A 319 3.51 -4.50 24.88
N THR A 320 2.59 -3.72 24.30
CA THR A 320 2.85 -2.95 23.07
C THR A 320 3.13 -1.47 23.33
N GLY A 321 2.70 -0.94 24.47
CA GLY A 321 2.79 0.49 24.79
C GLY A 321 1.75 1.35 24.07
N THR A 322 0.77 0.75 23.38
CA THR A 322 -0.31 1.45 22.67
C THR A 322 -1.67 0.84 23.05
N GLU A 323 -2.69 1.67 23.28
CA GLU A 323 -4.02 1.26 23.78
C GLU A 323 -4.77 0.28 22.86
N PHE A 324 -5.25 -0.83 23.41
CA PHE A 324 -6.21 -1.73 22.78
C PHE A 324 -7.41 -1.94 23.69
N LYS A 325 -8.58 -2.18 23.08
CA LYS A 325 -9.83 -2.41 23.79
C LYS A 325 -10.51 -3.66 23.27
N THR A 326 -11.32 -4.29 24.12
CA THR A 326 -12.21 -5.37 23.68
C THR A 326 -13.27 -4.79 22.72
N ALA A 327 -13.50 -5.43 21.57
CA ALA A 327 -14.57 -5.02 20.66
C ALA A 327 -15.95 -5.09 21.35
N PRO A 328 -16.80 -4.05 21.26
CA PRO A 328 -18.10 -4.02 21.93
C PRO A 328 -19.07 -5.07 21.38
N ASN A 329 -18.92 -5.46 20.11
CA ASN A 329 -19.68 -6.53 19.50
C ASN A 329 -18.74 -7.58 18.90
N LYS A 330 -18.75 -8.79 19.48
CA LYS A 330 -17.90 -9.90 19.04
C LYS A 330 -18.40 -10.58 17.78
N PHE A 331 -19.68 -10.47 17.45
CA PHE A 331 -20.22 -11.07 16.23
C PHE A 331 -19.72 -10.29 15.00
N GLU A 332 -19.75 -8.95 15.07
CA GLU A 332 -19.20 -8.08 14.02
C GLU A 332 -17.70 -8.32 13.83
N ALA A 333 -16.91 -8.32 14.91
CA ALA A 333 -15.46 -8.49 14.85
C ALA A 333 -15.00 -9.86 14.29
N LEU A 334 -15.90 -10.83 14.17
CA LEU A 334 -15.63 -12.14 13.57
C LEU A 334 -16.21 -12.26 12.16
N ALA A 335 -17.43 -11.78 11.96
CA ALA A 335 -18.22 -11.89 10.73
C ALA A 335 -17.83 -10.86 9.67
N ALA A 336 -17.23 -9.74 10.07
CA ALA A 336 -16.82 -8.64 9.20
C ALA A 336 -15.39 -8.17 9.52
N HIS A 337 -14.85 -7.28 8.68
CA HIS A 337 -13.53 -6.64 8.86
C HIS A 337 -13.58 -5.18 8.42
N ASP A 338 -14.65 -4.48 8.79
CA ASP A 338 -14.94 -3.14 8.31
C ASP A 338 -13.86 -2.13 8.73
N ALA A 339 -13.30 -2.28 9.93
CA ALA A 339 -12.17 -1.49 10.41
C ALA A 339 -10.95 -1.56 9.47
N ILE A 340 -10.63 -2.76 8.94
CA ILE A 340 -9.51 -2.95 8.02
C ILE A 340 -9.86 -2.43 6.62
N VAL A 341 -11.11 -2.63 6.16
CA VAL A 341 -11.58 -2.07 4.88
C VAL A 341 -11.51 -0.54 4.90
N GLN A 342 -11.93 0.10 5.99
CA GLN A 342 -11.84 1.54 6.18
C GLN A 342 -10.40 2.05 6.28
N ALA A 343 -9.53 1.33 7.01
CA ALA A 343 -8.11 1.65 7.08
C ALA A 343 -7.46 1.61 5.68
N HIS A 344 -7.76 0.59 4.89
CA HIS A 344 -7.26 0.51 3.52
C HIS A 344 -7.87 1.60 2.61
N GLY A 345 -9.14 1.97 2.81
CA GLY A 345 -9.76 3.10 2.11
C GLY A 345 -9.07 4.44 2.39
N SER A 346 -8.52 4.60 3.61
CA SER A 346 -7.68 5.74 3.97
C SER A 346 -6.36 5.71 3.20
N LEU A 347 -5.71 4.55 3.08
CA LEU A 347 -4.50 4.39 2.26
C LEU A 347 -4.75 4.63 0.77
N ASN A 348 -5.91 4.21 0.26
CA ASN A 348 -6.33 4.48 -1.12
C ASN A 348 -6.42 5.99 -1.38
N THR A 349 -7.02 6.74 -0.45
CA THR A 349 -7.11 8.21 -0.54
C THR A 349 -5.74 8.88 -0.43
N LEU A 350 -4.84 8.34 0.39
CA LEU A 350 -3.46 8.82 0.46
C LEU A 350 -2.73 8.58 -0.87
N ALA A 351 -2.90 7.40 -1.47
CA ALA A 351 -2.29 7.04 -2.75
C ALA A 351 -2.75 7.95 -3.90
N THR A 352 -4.02 8.37 -3.95
CA THR A 352 -4.48 9.35 -4.96
C THR A 352 -3.78 10.70 -4.78
N SER A 353 -3.61 11.15 -3.54
CA SER A 353 -2.95 12.40 -3.21
C SER A 353 -1.46 12.37 -3.56
N LEU A 354 -0.75 11.31 -3.16
CA LEU A 354 0.67 11.11 -3.49
C LEU A 354 0.90 11.01 -5.00
N THR A 355 -0.01 10.35 -5.73
CA THR A 355 0.03 10.31 -7.20
C THR A 355 -0.03 11.73 -7.75
N LYS A 356 -1.00 12.55 -7.33
CA LYS A 356 -1.10 13.94 -7.80
C LYS A 356 0.18 14.72 -7.53
N ILE A 357 0.73 14.64 -6.32
CA ILE A 357 1.97 15.34 -5.93
C ILE A 357 3.14 14.93 -6.82
N ALA A 358 3.37 13.63 -6.99
CA ALA A 358 4.45 13.11 -7.83
C ALA A 358 4.28 13.48 -9.32
N GLN A 359 3.03 13.47 -9.81
CA GLN A 359 2.67 13.83 -11.17
C GLN A 359 2.93 15.32 -11.44
N ASP A 360 2.55 16.20 -10.53
CA ASP A 360 2.84 17.63 -10.68
C ASP A 360 4.35 17.86 -10.71
N ILE A 361 5.10 17.30 -9.74
CA ILE A 361 6.55 17.52 -9.67
C ILE A 361 7.26 17.00 -10.92
N ARG A 362 6.87 15.84 -11.48
CA ARG A 362 7.45 15.37 -12.76
C ARG A 362 7.09 16.28 -13.95
N TYR A 363 5.89 16.87 -13.99
CA TYR A 363 5.49 17.76 -15.08
C TYR A 363 6.26 19.08 -14.98
N LEU A 364 6.34 19.65 -13.79
CA LEU A 364 7.08 20.88 -13.52
C LEU A 364 8.59 20.69 -13.74
N GLY A 365 9.12 19.49 -13.50
CA GLY A 365 10.51 19.11 -13.80
C GLY A 365 10.77 18.63 -15.23
N SER A 366 9.76 18.63 -16.12
CA SER A 366 9.94 18.15 -17.50
C SER A 366 10.87 19.08 -18.31
N GLY A 367 11.83 18.51 -19.06
CA GLY A 367 12.82 19.31 -19.77
C GLY A 367 14.05 18.50 -20.22
N PRO A 368 15.25 19.11 -20.29
CA PRO A 368 15.59 20.45 -19.80
C PRO A 368 15.23 21.60 -20.76
N ARG A 369 14.94 21.30 -22.04
CA ARG A 369 14.69 22.35 -23.06
C ARG A 369 13.28 22.34 -23.66
N CYS A 370 12.64 21.18 -23.70
CA CYS A 370 11.38 20.97 -24.44
C CYS A 370 10.17 20.69 -23.53
N GLY A 371 10.25 21.09 -22.26
CA GLY A 371 9.19 20.92 -21.27
C GLY A 371 8.94 22.20 -20.48
N LEU A 372 8.28 22.08 -19.32
CA LEU A 372 8.01 23.23 -18.45
C LEU A 372 9.29 23.74 -17.79
N GLY A 373 10.09 22.84 -17.19
CA GLY A 373 11.37 23.14 -16.57
C GLY A 373 11.31 24.16 -15.43
N GLU A 374 10.16 24.29 -14.75
CA GLU A 374 9.97 25.20 -13.61
C GLU A 374 10.65 24.66 -12.34
N LEU A 375 10.83 23.34 -12.24
CA LEU A 375 11.58 22.70 -11.16
C LEU A 375 12.85 22.03 -11.69
N VAL A 376 13.91 22.07 -10.88
CA VAL A 376 15.14 21.30 -11.07
C VAL A 376 15.10 20.13 -10.11
N LEU A 377 15.05 18.91 -10.67
CA LEU A 377 15.01 17.67 -9.90
C LEU A 377 16.45 17.18 -9.64
N PRO A 378 16.73 16.53 -8.49
CA PRO A 378 18.02 15.90 -8.24
C PRO A 378 18.35 14.80 -9.25
N GLU A 379 19.63 14.69 -9.60
CA GLU A 379 20.15 13.65 -10.50
C GLU A 379 20.76 12.51 -9.69
N ASN A 380 20.02 11.40 -9.55
CA ASN A 380 20.45 10.25 -8.74
C ASN A 380 21.16 9.15 -9.56
N GLU A 381 20.79 9.01 -10.83
CA GLU A 381 21.35 8.00 -11.73
C GLU A 381 21.30 8.45 -13.20
N PRO A 382 22.12 7.86 -14.09
CA PRO A 382 21.98 8.05 -15.53
C PRO A 382 20.59 7.62 -16.02
N GLY A 383 19.85 8.54 -16.64
CA GLY A 383 18.46 8.32 -17.05
C GLY A 383 18.29 7.61 -18.40
N SER A 384 19.37 7.29 -19.11
CA SER A 384 19.29 6.56 -20.39
C SER A 384 20.57 5.82 -20.71
N SER A 385 20.42 4.60 -21.22
CA SER A 385 21.51 3.80 -21.78
C SER A 385 22.07 4.34 -23.11
N ILE A 386 21.33 5.20 -23.82
CA ILE A 386 21.67 5.67 -25.18
C ILE A 386 21.76 7.20 -25.30
N MET A 387 21.17 7.96 -24.38
CA MET A 387 21.21 9.44 -24.38
C MET A 387 22.10 9.95 -23.23
N PRO A 388 23.41 10.17 -23.45
CA PRO A 388 24.30 10.72 -22.43
C PRO A 388 23.76 12.05 -21.86
N GLY A 389 23.80 12.20 -20.54
CA GLY A 389 23.35 13.40 -19.83
C GLY A 389 21.83 13.52 -19.64
N LYS A 390 21.01 12.55 -20.09
CA LYS A 390 19.58 12.52 -19.77
C LYS A 390 19.37 12.04 -18.34
N VAL A 391 18.54 12.75 -17.58
CA VAL A 391 18.10 12.38 -16.23
C VAL A 391 16.58 12.31 -16.19
N ASN A 392 16.02 11.28 -15.54
CA ASN A 392 14.58 11.04 -15.46
C ASN A 392 14.05 11.29 -14.04
N PRO A 393 12.75 11.61 -13.89
CA PRO A 393 12.09 11.75 -12.59
C PRO A 393 11.76 10.36 -11.97
N THR A 394 12.74 9.49 -11.81
CA THR A 394 12.56 8.07 -11.40
C THR A 394 11.87 7.90 -10.04
N GLN A 395 12.08 8.83 -9.11
CA GLN A 395 11.40 8.80 -7.80
C GLN A 395 9.90 9.09 -7.94
N CYS A 396 9.49 9.96 -8.88
CA CYS A 396 8.07 10.15 -9.21
C CYS A 396 7.49 8.89 -9.85
N GLU A 397 8.23 8.25 -10.76
CA GLU A 397 7.82 7.00 -11.43
C GLU A 397 7.59 5.88 -10.41
N ALA A 398 8.55 5.66 -9.51
CA ALA A 398 8.44 4.66 -8.45
C ALA A 398 7.24 4.92 -7.52
N LEU A 399 7.08 6.17 -7.05
CA LEU A 399 5.98 6.51 -6.14
C LEU A 399 4.60 6.33 -6.80
N THR A 400 4.47 6.67 -8.09
CA THR A 400 3.20 6.49 -8.82
C THR A 400 2.86 5.02 -9.08
N MET A 401 3.85 4.16 -9.35
CA MET A 401 3.65 2.70 -9.43
C MET A 401 3.23 2.11 -8.08
N VAL A 402 3.87 2.55 -6.98
CA VAL A 402 3.48 2.17 -5.61
C VAL A 402 2.02 2.54 -5.35
N CYS A 403 1.62 3.78 -5.68
CA CYS A 403 0.24 4.23 -5.49
C CYS A 403 -0.76 3.40 -6.31
N ALA A 404 -0.44 3.06 -7.55
CA ALA A 404 -1.28 2.17 -8.37
C ALA A 404 -1.45 0.79 -7.73
N GLN A 405 -0.36 0.21 -7.18
CA GLN A 405 -0.42 -1.06 -6.48
C GLN A 405 -1.29 -1.00 -5.21
N VAL A 406 -1.21 0.09 -4.45
CA VAL A 406 -2.10 0.32 -3.29
C VAL A 406 -3.56 0.36 -3.72
N MET A 407 -3.89 1.05 -4.81
CA MET A 407 -5.27 1.08 -5.32
C MET A 407 -5.75 -0.32 -5.73
N GLY A 408 -4.89 -1.14 -6.35
CA GLY A 408 -5.19 -2.54 -6.64
C GLY A 408 -5.42 -3.38 -5.38
N ASN A 409 -4.57 -3.23 -4.37
CA ASN A 409 -4.74 -3.89 -3.07
C ASN A 409 -6.05 -3.47 -2.38
N ASN A 410 -6.49 -2.22 -2.58
CA ASN A 410 -7.75 -1.73 -2.03
C ASN A 410 -8.95 -2.49 -2.61
N VAL A 411 -8.98 -2.68 -3.94
CA VAL A 411 -10.04 -3.46 -4.60
C VAL A 411 -10.10 -4.88 -4.03
N ALA A 412 -8.95 -5.56 -3.91
CA ALA A 412 -8.90 -6.90 -3.33
C ALA A 412 -9.32 -6.92 -1.85
N THR A 413 -9.00 -5.87 -1.09
CA THR A 413 -9.42 -5.71 0.31
C THR A 413 -10.94 -5.51 0.42
N THR A 414 -11.52 -4.67 -0.42
CA THR A 414 -12.98 -4.46 -0.50
C THR A 414 -13.70 -5.76 -0.87
N ILE A 415 -13.18 -6.50 -1.86
CA ILE A 415 -13.70 -7.82 -2.23
C ILE A 415 -13.59 -8.79 -1.04
N GLY A 416 -12.47 -8.83 -0.33
CA GLY A 416 -12.34 -9.67 0.86
C GLY A 416 -13.36 -9.28 1.94
N GLY A 417 -13.52 -7.98 2.21
CA GLY A 417 -14.45 -7.46 3.22
C GLY A 417 -15.90 -7.83 2.94
N MET A 418 -16.36 -7.72 1.69
CA MET A 418 -17.75 -8.04 1.33
C MET A 418 -18.11 -9.54 1.39
N ASN A 419 -17.12 -10.44 1.44
CA ASN A 419 -17.33 -11.89 1.40
C ASN A 419 -17.45 -12.53 2.81
N GLY A 420 -18.08 -11.82 3.75
CA GLY A 420 -18.50 -12.40 5.04
C GLY A 420 -19.66 -13.39 4.86
N GLN A 421 -19.63 -14.51 5.58
CA GLN A 421 -20.70 -15.52 5.54
C GLN A 421 -21.10 -15.90 6.96
N PHE A 422 -22.32 -15.55 7.36
CA PHE A 422 -22.84 -15.80 8.71
C PHE A 422 -21.87 -15.28 9.80
N GLU A 423 -21.46 -16.10 10.76
CA GLU A 423 -20.65 -15.70 11.90
C GLU A 423 -19.15 -15.49 11.59
N LEU A 424 -18.68 -15.72 10.35
CA LEU A 424 -17.25 -15.63 10.05
C LEU A 424 -16.94 -15.16 8.62
N ASN A 425 -16.16 -14.09 8.50
CA ASN A 425 -15.49 -13.76 7.23
C ASN A 425 -14.21 -14.61 7.09
N VAL A 426 -14.11 -15.36 5.99
CA VAL A 426 -13.00 -16.29 5.66
C VAL A 426 -12.08 -15.75 4.56
N TYR A 427 -11.95 -14.43 4.45
CA TYR A 427 -10.95 -13.76 3.59
C TYR A 427 -9.86 -13.08 4.43
N LYS A 428 -9.71 -13.48 5.70
CA LYS A 428 -8.87 -12.78 6.69
C LYS A 428 -7.41 -12.62 6.25
N PRO A 429 -6.71 -13.68 5.78
CA PRO A 429 -5.34 -13.56 5.29
C PRO A 429 -5.16 -12.59 4.11
N LEU A 430 -6.09 -12.60 3.14
CA LEU A 430 -6.02 -11.71 1.97
C LEU A 430 -6.09 -10.24 2.40
N ILE A 431 -7.10 -9.90 3.21
CA ILE A 431 -7.37 -8.53 3.63
C ILE A 431 -6.18 -7.96 4.41
N ILE A 432 -5.66 -8.70 5.40
CA ILE A 432 -4.55 -8.18 6.21
C ILE A 432 -3.23 -8.10 5.43
N ARG A 433 -2.95 -9.07 4.54
CA ARG A 433 -1.77 -9.01 3.67
C ARG A 433 -1.78 -7.75 2.84
N ASN A 434 -2.93 -7.39 2.28
CA ASN A 434 -3.06 -6.20 1.44
C ASN A 434 -2.88 -4.91 2.22
N LEU A 435 -3.45 -4.79 3.43
CA LEU A 435 -3.24 -3.63 4.30
C LEU A 435 -1.75 -3.47 4.65
N LEU A 436 -1.10 -4.53 5.16
CA LEU A 436 0.30 -4.47 5.57
C LEU A 436 1.25 -4.24 4.39
N HIS A 437 0.99 -4.88 3.24
CA HIS A 437 1.77 -4.65 2.03
C HIS A 437 1.66 -3.19 1.57
N SER A 438 0.43 -2.65 1.49
CA SER A 438 0.18 -1.26 1.12
C SER A 438 0.85 -0.27 2.07
N SER A 439 0.73 -0.50 3.39
CA SER A 439 1.38 0.30 4.42
C SER A 439 2.90 0.35 4.21
N ARG A 440 3.52 -0.84 4.03
CA ARG A 440 4.97 -0.94 3.83
C ARG A 440 5.46 -0.21 2.58
N ILE A 441 4.85 -0.49 1.42
CA ILE A 441 5.31 0.10 0.15
C ILE A 441 5.06 1.62 0.11
N LEU A 442 4.02 2.12 0.77
CA LEU A 442 3.80 3.56 0.93
C LEU A 442 4.88 4.18 1.81
N ALA A 443 5.17 3.60 2.97
CA ALA A 443 6.19 4.11 3.87
C ALA A 443 7.56 4.18 3.18
N ASP A 444 7.96 3.12 2.47
CA ASP A 444 9.22 3.07 1.72
C ASP A 444 9.24 4.03 0.54
N GLY A 445 8.15 4.09 -0.24
CA GLY A 445 8.01 5.01 -1.36
C GLY A 445 8.10 6.47 -0.93
N MET A 446 7.42 6.85 0.16
CA MET A 446 7.48 8.21 0.71
C MET A 446 8.88 8.56 1.22
N ARG A 447 9.54 7.66 1.97
CA ARG A 447 10.92 7.88 2.45
C ARG A 447 11.92 8.02 1.30
N SER A 448 11.80 7.20 0.26
CA SER A 448 12.65 7.30 -0.93
C SER A 448 12.41 8.60 -1.69
N PHE A 449 11.14 8.96 -1.91
CA PHE A 449 10.75 10.20 -2.58
C PHE A 449 11.22 11.45 -1.82
N GLU A 450 11.09 11.43 -0.49
CA GLU A 450 11.59 12.49 0.38
C GLU A 450 13.10 12.66 0.24
N LYS A 451 13.85 11.59 0.48
CA LYS A 451 15.32 11.62 0.53
C LYS A 451 15.94 11.93 -0.81
N ASN A 452 15.49 11.25 -1.86
CA ASN A 452 16.17 11.25 -3.16
C ASN A 452 15.58 12.27 -4.15
N LEU A 453 14.47 12.94 -3.82
CA LEU A 453 13.89 13.94 -4.70
C LEU A 453 13.51 15.22 -3.94
N VAL A 454 12.66 15.15 -2.91
CA VAL A 454 12.17 16.37 -2.24
C VAL A 454 13.31 17.13 -1.59
N ALA A 455 14.24 16.47 -0.90
CA ALA A 455 15.34 17.14 -0.21
C ALA A 455 16.15 18.07 -1.14
N GLY A 456 16.53 17.59 -2.33
CA GLY A 456 17.33 18.34 -3.31
C GLY A 456 16.52 19.18 -4.30
N LEU A 457 15.19 19.19 -4.23
CA LEU A 457 14.32 19.90 -5.18
C LEU A 457 14.56 21.42 -5.17
N GLN A 458 14.70 22.03 -6.34
CA GLN A 458 14.89 23.48 -6.49
C GLN A 458 13.93 24.09 -7.53
N ALA A 459 13.67 25.39 -7.42
CA ALA A 459 12.96 26.16 -8.43
C ALA A 459 13.93 26.69 -9.49
N ASN A 460 13.55 26.58 -10.76
CA ASN A 460 14.26 27.23 -11.86
C ASN A 460 13.66 28.62 -12.09
N GLU A 461 14.09 29.59 -11.27
CA GLU A 461 13.53 30.94 -11.30
C GLU A 461 13.66 31.64 -12.65
N ALA A 462 14.75 31.39 -13.38
CA ALA A 462 14.95 31.94 -14.71
C ALA A 462 13.87 31.44 -15.69
N LYS A 463 13.57 30.13 -15.65
CA LYS A 463 12.52 29.55 -16.51
C LYS A 463 11.13 29.99 -16.08
N ILE A 464 10.85 30.03 -14.77
CA ILE A 464 9.59 30.54 -14.21
C ILE A 464 9.36 31.99 -14.66
N ALA A 465 10.36 32.86 -14.54
CA ALA A 465 10.27 34.26 -14.96
C ALA A 465 10.07 34.41 -16.49
N SER A 466 10.70 33.56 -17.29
CA SER A 466 10.48 33.52 -18.75
C SER A 466 9.02 33.19 -19.08
N ILE A 467 8.48 32.13 -18.50
CA ILE A 467 7.08 31.70 -18.74
C ILE A 467 6.10 32.78 -18.28
N MET A 468 6.36 33.42 -17.13
CA MET A 468 5.52 34.50 -16.61
C MET A 468 5.35 35.65 -17.63
N LYS A 469 6.44 36.02 -18.32
CA LYS A 469 6.43 37.10 -19.32
C LYS A 469 5.69 36.74 -20.61
N GLU A 470 5.65 35.45 -20.95
CA GLU A 470 5.00 34.94 -22.15
C GLU A 470 3.49 34.75 -21.97
N SER A 471 3.02 34.60 -20.72
CA SER A 471 1.61 34.27 -20.48
C SER A 471 0.67 35.42 -20.81
N LEU A 472 -0.39 35.10 -21.55
CA LEU A 472 -1.45 36.05 -21.90
C LEU A 472 -2.52 36.19 -20.82
N MET A 473 -2.46 35.38 -19.76
CA MET A 473 -3.49 35.36 -18.71
C MET A 473 -3.28 36.42 -17.62
N LEU A 474 -2.16 37.15 -17.64
CA LEU A 474 -2.02 38.35 -16.80
C LEU A 474 -3.08 39.41 -17.13
N VAL A 475 -3.68 39.34 -18.33
CA VAL A 475 -4.79 40.20 -18.76
C VAL A 475 -5.99 40.16 -17.80
N THR A 476 -6.17 39.08 -17.02
CA THR A 476 -7.32 38.91 -16.13
C THR A 476 -7.42 40.01 -15.07
N CYS A 477 -6.29 40.55 -14.60
CA CYS A 477 -6.30 41.66 -13.64
C CYS A 477 -6.88 42.97 -14.23
N LEU A 478 -6.99 43.06 -15.56
CA LEU A 478 -7.53 44.24 -16.24
C LEU A 478 -9.07 44.22 -16.30
N ASN A 479 -9.72 43.08 -16.04
CA ASN A 479 -11.18 42.95 -16.14
C ASN A 479 -11.94 44.03 -15.34
N PRO A 480 -11.57 44.38 -14.08
CA PRO A 480 -12.26 45.43 -13.33
C PRO A 480 -12.06 46.84 -13.91
N LYS A 481 -11.04 47.06 -14.75
CA LYS A 481 -10.69 48.37 -15.32
C LYS A 481 -11.25 48.57 -16.72
N ILE A 482 -11.11 47.57 -17.60
CA ILE A 482 -11.49 47.68 -19.03
C ILE A 482 -12.67 46.77 -19.42
N GLY A 483 -13.17 45.95 -18.49
CA GLY A 483 -14.22 44.97 -18.74
C GLY A 483 -13.71 43.70 -19.42
N TYR A 484 -14.44 42.59 -19.23
CA TYR A 484 -14.08 41.28 -19.75
C TYR A 484 -13.93 41.25 -21.28
N ASP A 485 -14.84 41.91 -22.01
CA ASP A 485 -14.83 41.90 -23.48
C ASP A 485 -13.60 42.60 -24.06
N MET A 486 -13.18 43.71 -23.45
CA MET A 486 -11.97 44.40 -23.89
C MET A 486 -10.71 43.61 -23.54
N ALA A 487 -10.62 43.08 -22.32
CA ALA A 487 -9.51 42.21 -21.90
C ALA A 487 -9.39 40.97 -22.82
N SER A 488 -10.52 40.36 -23.20
CA SER A 488 -10.56 39.24 -24.15
C SER A 488 -10.05 39.65 -25.54
N LYS A 489 -10.40 40.84 -26.02
CA LYS A 489 -9.88 41.38 -27.29
C LYS A 489 -8.37 41.60 -27.22
N VAL A 490 -7.85 42.14 -26.13
CA VAL A 490 -6.41 42.31 -25.90
C VAL A 490 -5.68 40.97 -25.97
N ALA A 491 -6.12 39.96 -25.21
CA ALA A 491 -5.47 38.65 -25.24
C ALA A 491 -5.55 37.97 -26.62
N LYS A 492 -6.69 38.06 -27.31
CA LYS A 492 -6.86 37.49 -28.66
C LYS A 492 -6.00 38.20 -29.69
N ASN A 493 -5.88 39.52 -29.62
CA ASN A 493 -5.03 40.29 -30.52
C ASN A 493 -3.55 39.98 -30.27
N ALA A 494 -3.13 39.94 -29.01
CA ALA A 494 -1.78 39.53 -28.61
C ALA A 494 -1.43 38.15 -29.18
N HIS A 495 -2.29 37.15 -28.96
CA HIS A 495 -2.09 35.80 -29.48
C HIS A 495 -2.03 35.76 -31.01
N LYS A 496 -2.99 36.40 -31.70
CA LYS A 496 -3.09 36.37 -33.17
C LYS A 496 -1.88 37.00 -33.85
N LYS A 497 -1.29 38.02 -33.24
CA LYS A 497 -0.18 38.81 -33.82
C LYS A 497 1.18 38.48 -33.23
N GLY A 498 1.26 37.61 -32.22
CA GLY A 498 2.51 37.33 -31.51
C GLY A 498 3.04 38.52 -30.72
N LEU A 499 2.15 39.39 -30.22
CA LEU A 499 2.51 40.56 -29.41
C LEU A 499 2.47 40.21 -27.92
N THR A 500 3.18 40.99 -27.12
CA THR A 500 2.97 41.04 -25.67
C THR A 500 1.60 41.62 -25.34
N LEU A 501 1.09 41.35 -24.13
CA LEU A 501 -0.15 41.96 -23.65
C LEU A 501 -0.08 43.49 -23.64
N LYS A 502 1.09 44.07 -23.30
CA LYS A 502 1.30 45.51 -23.27
C LYS A 502 1.19 46.13 -24.65
N GLU A 503 1.90 45.58 -25.63
CA GLU A 503 1.83 46.01 -27.03
C GLU A 503 0.41 45.91 -27.57
N SER A 504 -0.29 44.81 -27.28
CA SER A 504 -1.67 44.64 -27.71
C SER A 504 -2.65 45.60 -27.01
N ALA A 505 -2.44 45.92 -25.74
CA ALA A 505 -3.30 46.86 -25.01
C ALA A 505 -3.16 48.28 -25.58
N MET A 506 -1.93 48.68 -25.92
CA MET A 506 -1.65 49.95 -26.56
C MET A 506 -2.19 50.01 -28.00
N GLU A 507 -2.00 48.96 -28.80
CA GLU A 507 -2.49 48.90 -30.18
C GLU A 507 -4.02 49.02 -30.25
N LEU A 508 -4.74 48.39 -29.31
CA LEU A 508 -6.20 48.46 -29.23
C LEU A 508 -6.71 49.72 -28.50
N GLN A 509 -5.81 50.63 -28.07
CA GLN A 509 -6.15 51.81 -27.27
C GLN A 509 -6.95 51.47 -26.00
N ALA A 510 -6.69 50.30 -25.42
CA ALA A 510 -7.37 49.83 -24.22
C ALA A 510 -6.78 50.44 -22.95
N LEU A 511 -5.47 50.68 -22.93
CA LEU A 511 -4.70 51.27 -21.83
C LEU A 511 -3.48 52.03 -22.37
N THR A 512 -2.98 53.01 -21.61
CA THR A 512 -1.63 53.55 -21.85
C THR A 512 -0.55 52.59 -21.35
N SER A 513 0.70 52.83 -21.77
CA SER A 513 1.86 52.07 -21.29
C SER A 513 2.00 52.16 -19.76
N GLU A 514 1.82 53.35 -19.19
CA GLU A 514 1.96 53.62 -17.76
C GLU A 514 0.82 52.99 -16.93
N GLU A 515 -0.42 53.04 -17.44
CA GLU A 515 -1.54 52.34 -16.82
C GLU A 515 -1.31 50.83 -16.80
N PHE A 516 -0.81 50.25 -17.90
CA PHE A 516 -0.47 48.83 -17.97
C PHE A 516 0.58 48.45 -16.93
N ASP A 517 1.69 49.18 -16.86
CA ASP A 517 2.78 48.91 -15.91
C ASP A 517 2.35 49.08 -14.45
N THR A 518 1.35 49.93 -14.20
CA THR A 518 0.79 50.13 -12.85
C THR A 518 -0.15 49.00 -12.45
N LEU A 519 -0.96 48.51 -13.39
CA LEU A 519 -2.03 47.54 -13.14
C LEU A 519 -1.56 46.08 -13.22
N VAL A 520 -0.67 45.75 -14.16
CA VAL A 520 -0.25 44.37 -14.44
C VAL A 520 1.00 44.02 -13.63
N LYS A 521 0.78 43.71 -12.36
CA LYS A 521 1.83 43.36 -11.39
C LYS A 521 1.55 41.97 -10.81
N PRO A 522 2.32 40.92 -11.18
CA PRO A 522 2.08 39.56 -10.71
C PRO A 522 1.99 39.44 -9.17
N GLU A 523 2.76 40.24 -8.43
CA GLU A 523 2.76 40.30 -6.97
C GLU A 523 1.43 40.76 -6.37
N LEU A 524 0.58 41.47 -7.13
CA LEU A 524 -0.77 41.87 -6.74
C LEU A 524 -1.84 40.87 -7.19
N MET A 525 -1.47 39.80 -7.90
CA MET A 525 -2.39 38.81 -8.47
C MET A 525 -2.44 37.49 -7.70
N VAL A 526 -1.70 37.39 -6.59
CA VAL A 526 -1.56 36.15 -5.79
C VAL A 526 -2.36 36.16 -4.49
N VAL A 527 -3.06 37.25 -4.19
CA VAL A 527 -3.95 37.41 -3.04
C VAL A 527 -5.16 38.27 -3.40
N PRO A 528 -6.30 38.15 -2.69
CA PRO A 528 -7.42 39.07 -2.86
C PRO A 528 -7.02 40.50 -2.48
N SER A 529 -7.51 41.49 -3.23
CA SER A 529 -7.46 42.89 -2.81
C SER A 529 -8.39 43.12 -1.63
N GLU A 530 -8.00 44.04 -0.73
CA GLU A 530 -8.94 44.55 0.27
C GLU A 530 -10.15 45.18 -0.40
N TYR A 531 -11.34 44.91 0.16
CA TYR A 531 -12.56 45.53 -0.31
C TYR A 531 -12.53 47.02 0.00
N LYS A 532 -12.48 47.87 -1.02
CA LYS A 532 -12.61 49.31 -0.85
C LYS A 532 -14.08 49.60 -0.53
N GLN A 533 -14.34 49.93 0.75
CA GLN A 533 -15.64 50.45 1.19
C GLN A 533 -16.00 51.77 0.52
#